data_AF-A0A8H8MLS9-F1
#
_entry.id   AF-A0A8H8MLS9-F1
#
_cell.length_a   1.000
_cell.length_b   1.000
_cell.length_c   1.000
_cell.angle_alpha   90.00
_cell.angle_beta   90.00
_cell.angle_gamma   90.00
#
_symmetry.space_group_name_H-M   'P 1'
#
loop_
_entity.id
_entity.type
_entity.pdbx_description
1 polymer ?
#
loop_
_entity_poly.entity_id
_entity_poly.type
_entity_poly.pdbx_seq_one_letter_code
_entity_poly.pdbx_strand_id
1 'polypeptide(L)'
;MLNRRLFHFCMEIITRPFRRTEPVKVLDSQGNMRLVLYELCIYGADLEEQCHIAGISWNACPHGGLKGKSLAQLDCPDTQTSKMILERIKKTEECCQGGPDGEISFKKFLDAGKQYDLNGVQRPFWRLLPNFDISQVLSPDLLHGFHKAFGDHIEKWNRNALGSVEYDTRLKAQVPVPGERSFKEGVTKLKQLSVKDHKALGRVHVPIVANAGGGANGQEGNRKLVVASRAFVHCLALAQLPVHTEKTISEYRATIKLFHKVRDVWIEKGWKLGGKGNLIADWAIPKIHVMGHAPDHIQQKGSMDNFNTETMERLHIPVFKEGYKGSNRKGYL
;
A
#
# COMPACT_ATOMS: atom_id res chain seq x y z
N MET A 1 -13.85 3.40 15.94
CA MET A 1 -14.47 4.44 15.07
C MET A 1 -14.31 5.84 15.66
N LEU A 2 -14.56 6.06 16.96
CA LEU A 2 -14.15 7.30 17.64
C LEU A 2 -12.64 7.57 17.54
N ASN A 3 -11.80 6.53 17.56
CA ASN A 3 -10.36 6.64 17.38
C ASN A 3 -9.96 7.39 16.10
N ARG A 4 -10.76 7.31 15.02
CA ARG A 4 -10.47 8.05 13.78
C ARG A 4 -10.60 9.55 13.96
N ARG A 5 -11.67 9.99 14.63
CA ARG A 5 -11.89 11.41 14.92
C ARG A 5 -10.84 11.94 15.88
N LEU A 6 -10.49 11.15 16.90
CA LEU A 6 -9.42 11.50 17.84
C LEU A 6 -8.07 11.64 17.11
N PHE A 7 -7.73 10.70 16.22
CA PHE A 7 -6.53 10.81 15.38
C PHE A 7 -6.50 12.13 14.60
N HIS A 8 -7.56 12.46 13.87
CA HIS A 8 -7.60 13.73 13.13
C HIS A 8 -7.54 14.96 14.03
N PHE A 9 -8.17 14.93 15.21
CA PHE A 9 -8.06 16.02 16.19
C PHE A 9 -6.63 16.21 16.69
N CYS A 10 -5.94 15.13 17.06
CA CYS A 10 -4.55 15.17 17.50
C CYS A 10 -3.63 15.65 16.36
N MET A 11 -3.81 15.11 15.15
CA MET A 11 -3.04 15.54 13.99
C MET A 11 -3.31 16.99 13.61
N GLU A 12 -4.53 17.49 13.85
CA GLU A 12 -4.86 18.90 13.63
C GLU A 12 -4.04 19.83 14.54
N ILE A 13 -3.79 19.42 15.78
CA ILE A 13 -2.91 20.13 16.72
C ILE A 13 -1.45 20.05 16.27
N ILE A 14 -0.97 18.84 15.97
CA ILE A 14 0.42 18.57 15.56
C ILE A 14 0.79 19.35 14.28
N THR A 15 -0.13 19.40 13.32
CA THR A 15 0.11 20.03 12.00
C THR A 15 -0.20 21.52 11.97
N ARG A 16 -0.63 22.12 13.09
CA ARG A 16 -0.92 23.57 13.16
C ARG A 16 0.24 24.46 12.66
N PRO A 17 1.52 24.18 12.94
CA PRO A 17 2.62 24.99 12.41
C PRO A 17 2.68 25.06 10.88
N PHE A 18 2.22 24.01 10.18
CA PHE A 18 2.18 23.96 8.70
C PHE A 18 1.04 24.80 8.09
N ARG A 19 0.21 25.44 8.90
CA ARG A 19 -0.81 26.39 8.41
C ARG A 19 -0.23 27.75 8.06
N ARG A 20 1.02 28.00 8.45
CA ARG A 20 1.68 29.27 8.23
C ARG A 20 1.92 29.47 6.73
N THR A 21 1.56 30.64 6.22
CA THR A 21 1.82 31.04 4.82
C THR A 21 2.96 32.04 4.70
N GLU A 22 3.36 32.65 5.81
CA GLU A 22 4.49 33.58 5.86
C GLU A 22 5.80 32.86 6.19
N PRO A 23 6.88 33.08 5.43
CA PRO A 23 8.15 32.43 5.71
C PRO A 23 8.78 32.90 7.03
N VAL A 24 9.50 32.01 7.69
CA VAL A 24 10.30 32.31 8.88
C VAL A 24 11.77 32.50 8.54
N LYS A 25 12.42 33.37 9.29
CA LYS A 25 13.86 33.58 9.22
C LYS A 25 14.59 32.45 9.95
N VAL A 26 15.44 31.71 9.24
CA VAL A 26 16.23 30.58 9.76
C VAL A 26 17.67 30.72 9.28
N LEU A 27 18.65 30.37 10.11
CA LEU A 27 20.05 30.28 9.71
C LEU A 27 20.30 28.93 9.02
N ASP A 28 20.93 28.94 7.85
CA ASP A 28 21.42 27.71 7.22
C ASP A 28 22.74 27.23 7.84
N SER A 29 23.24 26.08 7.38
CA SER A 29 24.50 25.48 7.86
C SER A 29 25.74 26.32 7.56
N GLN A 30 25.62 27.36 6.74
CA GLN A 30 26.70 28.29 6.40
C GLN A 30 26.56 29.63 7.13
N GLY A 31 25.56 29.77 8.02
CA GLY A 31 25.31 31.00 8.77
C GLY A 31 24.57 32.08 7.97
N ASN A 32 24.04 31.77 6.78
CA ASN A 32 23.25 32.73 6.01
C ASN A 32 21.79 32.72 6.47
N MET A 33 21.19 33.90 6.55
CA MET A 33 19.75 34.04 6.83
C MET A 33 18.94 33.61 5.60
N ARG A 34 18.06 32.62 5.79
CA ARG A 34 17.09 32.13 4.81
C ARG A 34 15.67 32.44 5.25
N LEU A 35 14.80 32.70 4.28
CA LEU A 35 13.35 32.71 4.48
C LEU A 35 12.84 31.33 4.12
N VAL A 36 12.27 30.62 5.10
CA VAL A 36 11.86 29.22 4.98
C VAL A 36 10.36 29.11 5.24
N LEU A 37 9.66 28.40 4.36
CA LEU A 37 8.30 27.94 4.58
C LEU A 37 8.34 26.42 4.79
N TYR A 38 7.60 25.93 5.79
CA TYR A 38 7.52 24.50 6.06
C TYR A 38 6.23 23.94 5.50
N GLU A 39 6.34 22.97 4.61
CA GLU A 39 5.21 22.27 4.00
C GLU A 39 5.35 20.77 4.22
N LEU A 40 4.20 20.09 4.36
CA LEU A 40 4.15 18.65 4.46
C LEU A 40 4.13 18.05 3.04
N CYS A 41 5.30 17.61 2.56
CA CYS A 41 5.43 17.13 1.18
C CYS A 41 5.06 15.65 1.00
N ILE A 42 5.35 14.80 2.00
CA ILE A 42 5.14 13.35 1.91
C ILE A 42 4.62 12.81 3.24
N TYR A 43 3.58 11.97 3.17
CA TYR A 43 3.11 11.19 4.31
C TYR A 43 3.16 9.70 3.95
N GLY A 44 4.14 8.99 4.52
CA GLY A 44 4.28 7.55 4.39
C GLY A 44 3.37 6.82 5.37
N ALA A 45 2.53 5.92 4.87
CA ALA A 45 1.59 5.12 5.65
C ALA A 45 1.22 3.85 4.86
N ASP A 46 0.76 2.80 5.53
CA ASP A 46 0.20 1.65 4.81
C ASP A 46 -1.14 2.01 4.13
N LEU A 47 -1.62 1.20 3.18
CA LEU A 47 -2.79 1.57 2.37
C LEU A 47 -4.05 1.79 3.24
N GLU A 48 -4.23 0.96 4.26
CA GLU A 48 -5.34 1.05 5.18
C GLU A 48 -5.30 2.36 6.00
N GLU A 49 -4.11 2.75 6.47
CA GLU A 49 -3.83 4.03 7.12
C GLU A 49 -3.96 5.22 6.18
N GLN A 50 -3.54 5.11 4.92
CA GLN A 50 -3.70 6.15 3.91
C GLN A 50 -5.18 6.47 3.68
N CYS A 51 -6.03 5.46 3.54
CA CYS A 51 -7.48 5.66 3.44
C CYS A 51 -8.04 6.30 4.71
N HIS A 52 -7.51 5.92 5.89
CA HIS A 52 -7.88 6.55 7.16
C HIS A 52 -7.54 8.04 7.17
N ILE A 53 -6.30 8.40 6.86
CA ILE A 53 -5.76 9.76 6.81
C ILE A 53 -6.50 10.62 5.77
N ALA A 54 -6.82 10.06 4.61
CA ALA A 54 -7.62 10.75 3.60
C ALA A 54 -9.09 10.92 4.01
N GLY A 55 -9.59 10.16 4.99
CA GLY A 55 -11.00 10.18 5.37
C GLY A 55 -11.92 9.39 4.42
N ILE A 56 -11.35 8.51 3.59
CA ILE A 56 -12.06 7.72 2.57
C ILE A 56 -12.18 6.24 2.96
N SER A 57 -13.10 5.54 2.30
CA SER A 57 -13.32 4.11 2.49
C SER A 57 -12.10 3.26 2.09
N TRP A 58 -11.89 2.13 2.78
CA TRP A 58 -10.74 1.24 2.57
C TRP A 58 -10.70 0.58 1.18
N ASN A 59 -11.84 0.51 0.49
CA ASN A 59 -11.99 -0.05 -0.85
C ASN A 59 -11.95 1.02 -1.95
N ALA A 60 -11.41 2.20 -1.65
CA ALA A 60 -11.15 3.28 -2.59
C ALA A 60 -9.63 3.49 -2.74
N CYS A 61 -9.20 4.01 -3.87
CA CYS A 61 -7.83 4.45 -4.06
C CYS A 61 -7.63 5.82 -3.37
N PRO A 62 -6.59 6.02 -2.53
CA PRO A 62 -6.27 7.33 -1.99
C PRO A 62 -5.54 8.25 -2.97
N HIS A 63 -4.96 7.68 -4.03
CA HIS A 63 -4.16 8.40 -5.03
C HIS A 63 -4.96 8.77 -6.30
N GLY A 64 -6.08 8.10 -6.54
CA GLY A 64 -6.96 8.33 -7.70
C GLY A 64 -8.41 7.97 -7.37
N GLY A 65 -9.34 8.12 -8.31
CA GLY A 65 -10.78 8.05 -8.04
C GLY A 65 -11.41 6.66 -8.08
N LEU A 66 -10.66 5.62 -8.45
CA LEU A 66 -11.19 4.27 -8.58
C LEU A 66 -11.53 3.62 -7.24
N LYS A 67 -12.56 2.75 -7.26
CA LYS A 67 -13.09 2.07 -6.07
C LYS A 67 -13.74 0.73 -6.39
N GLY A 68 -13.88 -0.10 -5.36
CA GLY A 68 -14.56 -1.39 -5.44
C GLY A 68 -14.02 -2.23 -6.60
N LYS A 69 -14.92 -2.74 -7.46
CA LYS A 69 -14.53 -3.59 -8.60
C LYS A 69 -13.67 -2.86 -9.64
N SER A 70 -13.79 -1.54 -9.76
CA SER A 70 -13.01 -0.77 -10.72
C SER A 70 -11.52 -0.75 -10.40
N LEU A 71 -11.12 -1.05 -9.15
CA LEU A 71 -9.71 -1.24 -8.76
C LEU A 71 -9.02 -2.37 -9.52
N ALA A 72 -9.75 -3.23 -10.22
CA ALA A 72 -9.14 -4.19 -11.13
C ALA A 72 -8.41 -3.51 -12.31
N GLN A 73 -8.78 -2.28 -12.67
CA GLN A 73 -8.19 -1.55 -13.79
C GLN A 73 -6.78 -1.07 -13.45
N LEU A 74 -5.91 -1.03 -14.47
CA LEU A 74 -4.58 -0.42 -14.36
C LEU A 74 -4.70 1.10 -14.39
N ASP A 75 -5.35 1.59 -15.44
CA ASP A 75 -5.53 3.02 -15.67
C ASP A 75 -6.47 3.57 -14.60
N CYS A 76 -6.05 4.66 -13.96
CA CYS A 76 -6.82 5.37 -12.94
C CYS A 76 -7.03 6.81 -13.44
N PRO A 77 -7.90 7.00 -14.45
CA PRO A 77 -8.05 8.30 -15.09
C PRO A 77 -8.68 9.35 -14.16
N ASP A 78 -9.44 8.89 -13.17
CA ASP A 78 -10.07 9.76 -12.19
C ASP A 78 -9.04 10.27 -11.19
N THR A 79 -8.98 11.58 -10.99
CA THR A 79 -8.19 12.19 -9.93
C THR A 79 -8.93 12.12 -8.60
N GLN A 80 -8.20 11.86 -7.51
CA GLN A 80 -8.67 12.11 -6.15
C GLN A 80 -7.93 13.35 -5.63
N THR A 81 -8.68 14.31 -5.08
CA THR A 81 -8.10 15.54 -4.51
C THR A 81 -8.70 15.82 -3.13
N SER A 82 -7.98 16.59 -2.31
CA SER A 82 -8.49 17.11 -1.04
C SER A 82 -9.81 17.86 -1.22
N LYS A 83 -9.93 18.65 -2.30
CA LYS A 83 -11.15 19.41 -2.61
C LYS A 83 -12.34 18.48 -2.84
N MET A 84 -12.17 17.44 -3.64
CA MET A 84 -13.24 16.47 -3.92
C MET A 84 -13.68 15.72 -2.65
N ILE A 85 -12.74 15.39 -1.76
CA ILE A 85 -13.06 14.77 -0.46
C ILE A 85 -13.87 15.72 0.40
N LEU A 86 -13.48 17.00 0.50
CA LEU A 86 -14.21 18.00 1.28
C LEU A 86 -15.62 18.26 0.72
N GLU A 87 -15.79 18.24 -0.61
CA GLU A 87 -17.10 18.34 -1.25
C GLU A 87 -18.00 17.15 -0.90
N ARG A 88 -17.46 15.92 -0.89
CA ARG A 88 -18.18 14.72 -0.44
C ARG A 88 -18.58 14.82 1.04
N ILE A 89 -17.70 15.33 1.89
CA ILE A 89 -18.00 15.57 3.30
C ILE A 89 -19.14 16.58 3.43
N LYS A 90 -19.07 17.72 2.72
CA LYS A 90 -20.11 18.75 2.74
C LYS A 90 -21.48 18.20 2.30
N LYS A 91 -21.53 17.45 1.19
CA LYS A 91 -22.77 16.78 0.73
C LYS A 91 -23.32 15.82 1.79
N THR A 92 -22.44 15.08 2.46
CA THR A 92 -22.85 14.19 3.54
C THR A 92 -23.41 14.97 4.73
N GLU A 93 -22.80 16.10 5.08
CA GLU A 93 -23.30 16.97 6.15
C GLU A 93 -24.70 17.52 5.80
N GLU A 94 -24.90 18.01 4.58
CA GLU A 94 -26.19 18.51 4.08
C GLU A 94 -27.29 17.43 4.14
N CYS A 95 -27.00 16.19 3.74
CA CYS A 95 -27.95 15.07 3.87
C CYS A 95 -28.28 14.69 5.32
N CYS A 96 -27.43 15.07 6.28
CA CYS A 96 -27.62 14.75 7.69
C CYS A 96 -28.29 15.89 8.49
N GLN A 97 -28.40 17.09 7.92
CA GLN A 97 -29.08 18.23 8.53
C GLN A 97 -30.60 17.98 8.54
N GLY A 98 -31.27 18.32 9.66
CA GLY A 98 -32.72 18.08 9.85
C GLY A 98 -33.12 17.33 11.13
N GLY A 99 -32.19 17.07 12.05
CA GLY A 99 -32.52 16.60 13.40
C GLY A 99 -32.93 17.76 14.33
N PRO A 100 -33.71 17.49 15.40
CA PRO A 100 -34.27 18.52 16.29
C PRO A 100 -33.24 19.44 16.96
N ASP A 101 -31.98 19.01 17.08
CA ASP A 101 -30.93 19.75 17.81
C ASP A 101 -29.84 20.37 16.91
N GLY A 102 -29.96 20.27 15.58
CA GLY A 102 -28.95 20.79 14.64
C GLY A 102 -27.60 20.04 14.62
N GLU A 103 -27.30 19.21 15.63
CA GLU A 103 -26.09 18.37 15.66
C GLU A 103 -26.23 17.11 14.79
N ILE A 104 -25.24 16.90 13.91
CA ILE A 104 -25.11 15.67 13.13
C ILE A 104 -24.47 14.59 13.99
N SER A 105 -25.25 13.59 14.40
CA SER A 105 -24.70 12.45 15.12
C SER A 105 -23.68 11.68 14.28
N PHE A 106 -22.63 11.17 14.92
CA PHE A 106 -21.56 10.42 14.24
C PHE A 106 -22.10 9.25 13.41
N LYS A 107 -23.07 8.50 13.96
CA LYS A 107 -23.66 7.34 13.29
C LYS A 107 -24.39 7.76 12.01
N LYS A 108 -25.18 8.84 12.05
CA LYS A 108 -25.86 9.38 10.87
C LYS A 108 -24.86 9.77 9.79
N PHE A 109 -23.82 10.52 10.14
CA PHE A 109 -22.78 10.91 9.18
C PHE A 109 -22.04 9.71 8.60
N LEU A 110 -21.66 8.74 9.44
CA LEU A 110 -20.97 7.53 8.98
C LEU A 110 -21.85 6.74 8.00
N ASP A 111 -23.12 6.56 8.31
CA ASP A 111 -24.04 5.80 7.46
C ASP A 111 -24.33 6.53 6.14
N ALA A 112 -24.60 7.83 6.19
CA ALA A 112 -24.80 8.66 5.01
C ALA A 112 -23.53 8.79 4.16
N GLY A 113 -22.36 8.86 4.79
CA GLY A 113 -21.07 9.05 4.12
C GLY A 113 -20.61 7.84 3.31
N LYS A 114 -21.14 6.63 3.59
CA LYS A 114 -20.82 5.42 2.83
C LYS A 114 -21.12 5.57 1.35
N GLN A 115 -22.21 6.25 0.98
CA GLN A 115 -22.58 6.48 -0.43
C GLN A 115 -21.60 7.43 -1.15
N TYR A 116 -20.84 8.22 -0.39
CA TYR A 116 -19.83 9.15 -0.87
C TYR A 116 -18.40 8.65 -0.63
N ASP A 117 -18.24 7.36 -0.34
CA ASP A 117 -16.95 6.70 -0.08
C ASP A 117 -16.15 7.29 1.08
N LEU A 118 -16.85 7.80 2.10
CA LEU A 118 -16.25 8.36 3.31
C LEU A 118 -16.23 7.33 4.44
N ASN A 119 -15.21 7.43 5.30
CA ASN A 119 -15.02 6.50 6.42
C ASN A 119 -15.53 7.03 7.78
N GLY A 120 -16.28 8.13 7.77
CA GLY A 120 -16.87 8.77 8.95
C GLY A 120 -16.07 9.96 9.51
N VAL A 121 -14.98 10.37 8.87
CA VAL A 121 -14.22 11.56 9.26
C VAL A 121 -14.89 12.82 8.71
N GLN A 122 -15.51 13.61 9.60
CA GLN A 122 -16.18 14.88 9.25
C GLN A 122 -15.18 16.04 9.10
N ARG A 123 -14.12 16.02 9.89
CA ARG A 123 -13.20 17.14 10.08
C ARG A 123 -11.76 16.63 9.92
N PRO A 124 -11.31 16.31 8.70
CA PRO A 124 -9.94 15.85 8.50
C PRO A 124 -8.93 16.95 8.88
N PHE A 125 -7.80 16.56 9.47
CA PHE A 125 -6.79 17.50 9.98
C PHE A 125 -6.22 18.42 8.89
N TRP A 126 -6.08 17.88 7.68
CA TRP A 126 -5.48 18.57 6.55
C TRP A 126 -6.40 19.62 5.92
N ARG A 127 -7.68 19.71 6.32
CA ARG A 127 -8.66 20.66 5.75
C ARG A 127 -8.28 22.13 5.90
N LEU A 128 -7.40 22.44 6.86
CA LEU A 128 -6.96 23.80 7.18
C LEU A 128 -5.52 24.07 6.74
N LEU A 129 -4.87 23.13 6.05
CA LEU A 129 -3.53 23.34 5.51
C LEU A 129 -3.65 24.11 4.18
N PRO A 130 -2.93 25.24 4.01
CA PRO A 130 -2.96 26.03 2.78
C PRO A 130 -2.25 25.28 1.65
N ASN A 131 -2.75 25.43 0.42
CA ASN A 131 -2.16 24.84 -0.80
C ASN A 131 -1.86 23.32 -0.69
N PHE A 132 -2.66 22.61 0.11
CA PHE A 132 -2.40 21.22 0.46
C PHE A 132 -3.37 20.27 -0.23
N ASP A 133 -2.84 19.19 -0.80
CA ASP A 133 -3.63 18.07 -1.31
C ASP A 133 -3.17 16.74 -0.68
N ILE A 134 -4.07 16.11 0.08
CA ILE A 134 -3.76 14.88 0.79
C ILE A 134 -3.44 13.73 -0.16
N SER A 135 -4.12 13.63 -1.30
CA SER A 135 -3.90 12.56 -2.28
C SER A 135 -2.54 12.69 -2.97
N GLN A 136 -2.06 13.92 -3.16
CA GLN A 136 -0.69 14.17 -3.64
C GLN A 136 0.36 13.87 -2.58
N VAL A 137 0.09 14.11 -1.30
CA VAL A 137 1.06 13.93 -0.21
C VAL A 137 1.20 12.46 0.21
N LEU A 138 0.09 11.70 0.22
CA LEU A 138 0.08 10.28 0.54
C LEU A 138 0.95 9.48 -0.44
N SER A 139 1.82 8.62 0.09
CA SER A 139 2.75 7.81 -0.73
C SER A 139 2.55 6.31 -0.54
N PRO A 140 2.58 5.50 -1.61
CA PRO A 140 2.55 4.05 -1.51
C PRO A 140 3.71 3.50 -0.67
N ASP A 141 3.41 2.53 0.17
CA ASP A 141 4.42 1.84 0.97
C ASP A 141 4.90 0.54 0.28
N LEU A 142 6.22 0.36 0.18
CA LEU A 142 6.81 -0.84 -0.40
C LEU A 142 6.57 -2.07 0.48
N LEU A 143 6.63 -1.91 1.80
CA LEU A 143 6.67 -3.01 2.76
C LEU A 143 5.28 -3.65 2.94
N HIS A 144 4.35 -2.88 3.50
CA HIS A 144 2.96 -3.24 3.78
C HIS A 144 2.04 -3.14 2.55
N GLY A 145 2.49 -2.46 1.48
CA GLY A 145 1.84 -2.45 0.18
C GLY A 145 2.34 -3.58 -0.71
N PHE A 146 3.51 -3.40 -1.34
CA PHE A 146 3.89 -4.25 -2.48
C PHE A 146 4.40 -5.63 -2.06
N HIS A 147 5.29 -5.72 -1.07
CA HIS A 147 5.77 -7.02 -0.56
C HIS A 147 4.64 -7.82 0.11
N LYS A 148 3.74 -7.14 0.83
CA LYS A 148 2.55 -7.78 1.37
C LYS A 148 1.62 -8.27 0.26
N ALA A 149 1.39 -7.50 -0.80
CA ALA A 149 0.62 -7.94 -1.96
C ALA A 149 1.23 -9.18 -2.64
N PHE A 150 2.56 -9.25 -2.77
CA PHE A 150 3.25 -10.44 -3.24
C PHE A 150 2.93 -11.65 -2.36
N GLY A 151 3.17 -11.54 -1.06
CA GLY A 151 2.99 -12.62 -0.10
C GLY A 151 1.54 -13.07 0.09
N ASP A 152 0.60 -12.12 0.10
CA ASP A 152 -0.80 -12.41 0.34
C ASP A 152 -1.54 -12.96 -0.89
N HIS A 153 -0.98 -12.74 -2.08
CA HIS A 153 -1.62 -13.07 -3.34
C HIS A 153 -0.72 -13.90 -4.25
N ILE A 154 0.24 -13.27 -4.92
CA ILE A 154 1.02 -13.88 -6.01
C ILE A 154 1.76 -15.15 -5.56
N GLU A 155 2.40 -15.11 -4.39
CA GLU A 155 3.07 -16.26 -3.78
C GLU A 155 2.09 -17.41 -3.57
N LYS A 156 0.95 -17.14 -2.91
CA LYS A 156 -0.07 -18.16 -2.61
C LYS A 156 -0.67 -18.77 -3.86
N TRP A 157 -1.00 -17.96 -4.87
CA TRP A 157 -1.59 -18.46 -6.11
C TRP A 157 -0.59 -19.23 -6.97
N ASN A 158 0.69 -18.87 -6.92
CA ASN A 158 1.74 -19.67 -7.55
C ASN A 158 1.92 -21.00 -6.82
N ARG A 159 1.89 -21.00 -5.49
CA ARG A 159 1.90 -22.25 -4.71
C ARG A 159 0.71 -23.15 -5.06
N ASN A 160 -0.48 -22.58 -5.27
CA ASN A 160 -1.64 -23.35 -5.77
C ASN A 160 -1.39 -23.94 -7.16
N ALA A 161 -0.71 -23.20 -8.04
CA ALA A 161 -0.40 -23.64 -9.40
C ALA A 161 0.65 -24.76 -9.48
N LEU A 162 1.64 -24.77 -8.57
CA LEU A 162 2.66 -25.82 -8.49
C LEU A 162 2.23 -27.01 -7.63
N GLY A 163 1.43 -26.76 -6.59
CA GLY A 163 1.26 -27.67 -5.47
C GLY A 163 2.33 -27.45 -4.39
N SER A 164 1.92 -27.48 -3.12
CA SER A 164 2.78 -27.08 -1.99
C SER A 164 4.03 -27.96 -1.81
N VAL A 165 3.92 -29.26 -2.13
CA VAL A 165 5.05 -30.19 -2.03
C VAL A 165 6.14 -29.80 -3.02
N GLU A 166 5.78 -29.62 -4.29
CA GLU A 166 6.72 -29.22 -5.34
C GLU A 166 7.31 -27.83 -5.07
N TYR A 167 6.48 -26.90 -4.60
CA TYR A 167 6.92 -25.56 -4.23
C TYR A 167 7.99 -25.56 -3.13
N ASP A 168 7.77 -26.29 -2.04
CA ASP A 168 8.76 -26.45 -0.97
C ASP A 168 10.01 -27.20 -1.47
N THR A 169 9.87 -28.24 -2.28
CA THR A 169 11.01 -28.97 -2.88
C THR A 169 11.93 -28.03 -3.67
N ARG A 170 11.36 -27.16 -4.49
CA ARG A 170 12.14 -26.19 -5.28
C ARG A 170 12.80 -25.12 -4.40
N LEU A 171 12.14 -24.70 -3.33
CA LEU A 171 12.72 -23.76 -2.36
C LEU A 171 13.93 -24.37 -1.66
N LYS A 172 13.85 -25.65 -1.29
CA LYS A 172 14.95 -26.40 -0.68
C LYS A 172 16.12 -26.61 -1.62
N ALA A 173 15.84 -26.75 -2.92
CA ALA A 173 16.85 -26.91 -3.96
C ALA A 173 17.59 -25.62 -4.34
N GLN A 174 17.18 -24.45 -3.82
CA GLN A 174 17.89 -23.20 -4.09
C GLN A 174 19.31 -23.25 -3.53
N VAL A 175 20.28 -22.79 -4.35
CA VAL A 175 21.67 -22.66 -3.93
C VAL A 175 21.76 -21.65 -2.79
N PRO A 176 22.28 -22.02 -1.60
CA PRO A 176 22.47 -21.09 -0.51
C PRO A 176 23.45 -19.97 -0.92
N VAL A 177 23.01 -18.72 -0.79
CA VAL A 177 23.86 -17.55 -1.04
C VAL A 177 24.22 -16.92 0.32
N PRO A 178 25.52 -16.66 0.60
CA PRO A 178 25.93 -15.98 1.83
C PRO A 178 25.21 -14.64 2.02
N GLY A 179 24.71 -14.39 3.23
CA GLY A 179 23.97 -13.16 3.56
C GLY A 179 22.49 -13.16 3.13
N GLU A 180 22.07 -14.14 2.33
CA GLU A 180 20.68 -14.30 1.92
C GLU A 180 19.96 -15.36 2.74
N ARG A 181 18.63 -15.24 2.81
CA ARG A 181 17.80 -16.22 3.53
C ARG A 181 17.62 -17.48 2.68
N SER A 182 17.94 -18.63 3.26
CA SER A 182 17.65 -19.96 2.68
C SER A 182 16.42 -20.57 3.35
N PHE A 183 15.58 -21.25 2.56
CA PHE A 183 14.36 -21.93 3.00
C PHE A 183 14.54 -23.46 3.01
N LYS A 184 15.48 -23.94 3.84
CA LYS A 184 15.84 -25.38 3.93
C LYS A 184 14.69 -26.32 4.33
N GLU A 185 13.68 -25.79 5.00
CA GLU A 185 12.47 -26.53 5.39
C GLU A 185 11.26 -26.21 4.52
N GLY A 186 11.43 -25.40 3.47
CA GLY A 186 10.32 -24.80 2.74
C GLY A 186 9.60 -23.72 3.55
N VAL A 187 8.41 -23.32 3.10
CA VAL A 187 7.59 -22.29 3.76
C VAL A 187 6.17 -22.73 4.05
N THR A 188 5.70 -23.81 3.45
CA THR A 188 4.30 -24.23 3.55
C THR A 188 3.88 -24.56 4.99
N LYS A 189 4.80 -25.06 5.82
CA LYS A 189 4.51 -25.38 7.24
C LYS A 189 4.48 -24.15 8.16
N LEU A 190 4.90 -22.99 7.68
CA LEU A 190 4.95 -21.78 8.49
C LEU A 190 3.55 -21.18 8.61
N LYS A 191 3.07 -21.01 9.85
CA LYS A 191 1.76 -20.39 10.13
C LYS A 191 1.68 -18.94 9.64
N GLN A 192 2.82 -18.23 9.70
CA GLN A 192 2.92 -16.85 9.26
C GLN A 192 4.34 -16.59 8.75
N LEU A 193 4.42 -15.86 7.65
CA LEU A 193 5.67 -15.34 7.10
C LEU A 193 5.85 -13.89 7.57
N SER A 194 7.06 -13.54 7.97
CA SER A 194 7.40 -12.14 8.27
C SER A 194 7.57 -11.35 6.97
N VAL A 195 7.62 -10.02 7.04
CA VAL A 195 7.89 -9.26 5.81
C VAL A 195 9.31 -9.51 5.27
N LYS A 196 10.28 -9.81 6.16
CA LYS A 196 11.61 -10.27 5.76
C LYS A 196 11.56 -11.58 4.96
N ASP A 197 10.64 -12.48 5.31
CA ASP A 197 10.40 -13.70 4.54
C ASP A 197 9.85 -13.38 3.16
N HIS A 198 8.83 -12.50 3.07
CA HIS A 198 8.26 -12.10 1.78
C HIS A 198 9.28 -11.45 0.85
N LYS A 199 10.17 -10.61 1.39
CA LYS A 199 11.30 -10.03 0.65
C LYS A 199 12.23 -11.09 0.09
N ALA A 200 12.68 -12.02 0.94
CA ALA A 200 13.57 -13.10 0.55
C ALA A 200 12.92 -14.04 -0.49
N LEU A 201 11.66 -14.41 -0.29
CA LEU A 201 10.89 -15.20 -1.25
C LEU A 201 10.81 -14.50 -2.60
N GLY A 202 10.51 -13.20 -2.62
CA GLY A 202 10.43 -12.42 -3.85
C GLY A 202 11.71 -12.50 -4.69
N ARG A 203 12.90 -12.52 -4.06
CA ARG A 203 14.19 -12.61 -4.76
C ARG A 203 14.42 -13.95 -5.46
N VAL A 204 13.91 -15.04 -4.91
CA VAL A 204 14.10 -16.39 -5.46
C VAL A 204 12.88 -16.91 -6.23
N HIS A 205 11.76 -16.18 -6.23
CA HIS A 205 10.46 -16.70 -6.67
C HIS A 205 10.40 -17.11 -8.15
N VAL A 206 11.04 -16.35 -9.03
CA VAL A 206 10.96 -16.60 -10.48
C VAL A 206 11.54 -17.97 -10.85
N PRO A 207 12.75 -18.36 -10.38
CA PRO A 207 13.24 -19.73 -10.50
C PRO A 207 12.29 -20.79 -9.92
N ILE A 208 11.67 -20.54 -8.76
CA ILE A 208 10.76 -21.50 -8.12
C ILE A 208 9.58 -21.80 -9.04
N VAL A 209 9.02 -20.79 -9.69
CA VAL A 209 7.83 -20.95 -10.54
C VAL A 209 8.17 -21.24 -12.00
N ALA A 210 9.44 -21.44 -12.36
CA ALA A 210 9.83 -21.81 -13.71
C ALA A 210 9.11 -23.10 -14.16
N ASN A 211 8.54 -23.12 -15.36
CA ASN A 211 7.73 -24.24 -15.86
C ASN A 211 6.55 -24.67 -14.96
N ALA A 212 6.08 -23.79 -14.05
CA ALA A 212 4.92 -24.06 -13.23
C ALA A 212 3.62 -24.15 -14.05
N GLY A 213 2.63 -24.89 -13.54
CA GLY A 213 1.34 -25.08 -14.21
C GLY A 213 1.27 -26.29 -15.14
N GLY A 214 2.35 -27.09 -15.25
CA GLY A 214 2.39 -28.38 -15.93
C GLY A 214 1.91 -29.57 -15.09
N GLY A 215 1.45 -29.33 -13.86
CA GLY A 215 1.14 -30.37 -12.88
C GLY A 215 2.33 -31.24 -12.50
N ALA A 216 2.14 -32.15 -11.55
CA ALA A 216 3.12 -33.20 -11.21
C ALA A 216 3.20 -34.32 -12.29
N ASN A 217 2.40 -34.22 -13.35
CA ASN A 217 2.17 -35.27 -14.35
C ASN A 217 2.88 -35.01 -15.68
N GLY A 218 3.91 -34.15 -15.71
CA GLY A 218 4.74 -33.94 -16.89
C GLY A 218 4.08 -33.16 -18.04
N GLN A 219 3.04 -32.35 -17.78
CA GLN A 219 2.52 -31.44 -18.80
C GLN A 219 3.45 -30.24 -18.99
N GLU A 220 3.36 -29.60 -20.15
CA GLU A 220 4.10 -28.39 -20.44
C GLU A 220 3.69 -27.26 -19.48
N GLY A 221 4.69 -26.55 -18.94
CA GLY A 221 4.47 -25.45 -18.01
C GLY A 221 3.64 -24.32 -18.62
N ASN A 222 2.89 -23.61 -17.78
CA ASN A 222 2.10 -22.46 -18.23
C ASN A 222 2.98 -21.21 -18.34
N ARG A 223 3.42 -20.90 -19.57
CA ARG A 223 4.24 -19.72 -19.84
C ARG A 223 3.61 -18.41 -19.34
N LYS A 224 2.29 -18.24 -19.42
CA LYS A 224 1.62 -17.00 -18.94
C LYS A 224 1.80 -16.82 -17.42
N LEU A 225 1.72 -17.92 -16.65
CA LEU A 225 1.94 -17.89 -15.20
C LEU A 225 3.34 -17.37 -14.85
N VAL A 226 4.37 -17.91 -15.52
CA VAL A 226 5.76 -17.50 -15.29
C VAL A 226 5.96 -16.04 -15.68
N VAL A 227 5.43 -15.62 -16.84
CA VAL A 227 5.50 -14.23 -17.31
C VAL A 227 4.82 -13.27 -16.33
N ALA A 228 3.62 -13.61 -15.84
CA ALA A 228 2.89 -12.77 -14.90
C ALA A 228 3.62 -12.68 -13.55
N SER A 229 4.11 -13.80 -13.04
CA SER A 229 4.89 -13.85 -11.80
C SER A 229 6.16 -13.03 -11.89
N ARG A 230 6.91 -13.19 -13.00
CA ARG A 230 8.11 -12.41 -13.27
C ARG A 230 7.79 -10.93 -13.38
N ALA A 231 6.75 -10.54 -14.11
CA ALA A 231 6.37 -9.15 -14.25
C ALA A 231 6.07 -8.51 -12.87
N PHE A 232 5.33 -9.21 -12.00
CA PHE A 232 5.08 -8.70 -10.64
C PHE A 232 6.37 -8.53 -9.82
N VAL A 233 7.23 -9.55 -9.80
CA VAL A 233 8.51 -9.50 -9.08
C VAL A 233 9.45 -8.43 -9.66
N HIS A 234 9.41 -8.22 -10.97
CA HIS A 234 10.20 -7.20 -11.64
C HIS A 234 9.70 -5.80 -11.31
N CYS A 235 8.38 -5.57 -11.18
CA CYS A 235 7.85 -4.33 -10.62
C CYS A 235 8.36 -4.09 -9.19
N LEU A 236 8.40 -5.12 -8.33
CA LEU A 236 9.00 -4.98 -6.99
C LEU A 236 10.46 -4.58 -7.05
N ALA A 237 11.26 -5.22 -7.91
CA ALA A 237 12.67 -4.93 -8.06
C ALA A 237 12.90 -3.49 -8.53
N LEU A 238 12.15 -3.04 -9.55
CA LEU A 238 12.22 -1.67 -10.04
C LEU A 238 11.79 -0.65 -8.99
N ALA A 239 10.71 -0.91 -8.23
CA ALA A 239 10.24 -0.01 -7.18
C ALA A 239 11.27 0.22 -6.05
N GLN A 240 12.19 -0.72 -5.87
CA GLN A 240 13.23 -0.67 -4.83
C GLN A 240 14.53 -0.01 -5.32
N LEU A 241 14.59 0.46 -6.56
CA LEU A 241 15.79 1.15 -7.05
C LEU A 241 16.00 2.47 -6.27
N PRO A 242 17.20 2.72 -5.74
CA PRO A 242 17.49 3.96 -5.02
C PRO A 242 17.60 5.16 -5.96
N VAL A 243 17.77 4.91 -7.26
CA VAL A 243 17.86 5.93 -8.31
C VAL A 243 17.06 5.49 -9.52
N HIS A 244 16.24 6.39 -10.02
CA HIS A 244 15.45 6.17 -11.22
C HIS A 244 15.91 7.05 -12.37
N THR A 245 15.77 6.51 -13.58
CA THR A 245 15.92 7.24 -14.84
C THR A 245 14.61 7.12 -15.61
N GLU A 246 14.43 7.94 -16.65
CA GLU A 246 13.28 7.79 -17.56
C GLU A 246 13.17 6.37 -18.12
N LYS A 247 14.31 5.70 -18.35
CA LYS A 247 14.36 4.31 -18.78
C LYS A 247 13.77 3.36 -17.74
N THR A 248 14.18 3.45 -16.48
CA THR A 248 13.67 2.54 -15.44
C THR A 248 12.20 2.79 -15.12
N ILE A 249 11.73 4.04 -15.24
CA ILE A 249 10.32 4.41 -15.10
C ILE A 249 9.50 3.83 -16.28
N SER A 250 9.97 3.98 -17.52
CA SER A 250 9.33 3.37 -18.69
C SER A 250 9.30 1.84 -18.60
N GLU A 251 10.38 1.24 -18.11
CA GLU A 251 10.45 -0.20 -17.88
C GLU A 251 9.41 -0.65 -16.84
N TYR A 252 9.22 0.11 -15.76
CA TYR A 252 8.15 -0.16 -14.79
C TYR A 252 6.78 -0.12 -15.46
N ARG A 253 6.47 0.96 -16.20
CA ARG A 253 5.19 1.12 -16.90
C ARG A 253 4.93 -0.03 -17.88
N ALA A 254 5.94 -0.45 -18.63
CA ALA A 254 5.83 -1.60 -19.53
C ALA A 254 5.58 -2.91 -18.76
N THR A 255 6.28 -3.10 -17.64
CA THR A 255 6.21 -4.31 -16.81
C THR A 255 4.85 -4.46 -16.13
N ILE A 256 4.30 -3.39 -15.55
CA ILE A 256 2.97 -3.44 -14.92
C ILE A 256 1.86 -3.65 -15.95
N LYS A 257 1.98 -3.06 -17.15
CA LYS A 257 1.08 -3.34 -18.28
C LYS A 257 1.13 -4.80 -18.71
N LEU A 258 2.33 -5.37 -18.80
CA LEU A 258 2.51 -6.79 -19.10
C LEU A 258 1.84 -7.66 -18.04
N PHE A 259 2.06 -7.37 -16.75
CA PHE A 259 1.39 -8.07 -15.65
C PHE A 259 -0.13 -8.05 -15.82
N HIS A 260 -0.74 -6.87 -16.02
CA HIS A 260 -2.18 -6.73 -16.24
C HIS A 260 -2.69 -7.51 -17.46
N LYS A 261 -1.91 -7.59 -18.54
CA LYS A 261 -2.27 -8.34 -19.75
C LYS A 261 -2.32 -9.86 -19.54
N VAL A 262 -1.47 -10.41 -18.66
CA VAL A 262 -1.32 -11.88 -18.53
C VAL A 262 -1.83 -12.46 -17.20
N ARG A 263 -2.16 -11.62 -16.22
CA ARG A 263 -2.55 -12.07 -14.87
C ARG A 263 -3.83 -12.91 -14.83
N ASP A 264 -4.72 -12.82 -15.81
CA ASP A 264 -5.95 -13.61 -15.78
C ASP A 264 -5.71 -15.13 -15.86
N VAL A 265 -4.48 -15.56 -16.19
CA VAL A 265 -4.06 -16.96 -16.11
C VAL A 265 -4.38 -17.62 -14.76
N TRP A 266 -4.27 -16.91 -13.62
CA TRP A 266 -4.60 -17.50 -12.32
C TRP A 266 -6.11 -17.74 -12.17
N ILE A 267 -6.95 -16.92 -12.80
CA ILE A 267 -8.42 -17.11 -12.81
C ILE A 267 -8.77 -18.23 -13.79
N GLU A 268 -8.28 -18.15 -15.03
CA GLU A 268 -8.50 -19.11 -16.12
C GLU A 268 -8.19 -20.56 -15.70
N LYS A 269 -7.14 -20.73 -14.89
CA LYS A 269 -6.68 -22.04 -14.41
C LYS A 269 -7.20 -22.43 -13.02
N GLY A 270 -8.00 -21.58 -12.38
CA GLY A 270 -8.58 -21.86 -11.07
C GLY A 270 -7.59 -21.77 -9.90
N TRP A 271 -6.42 -21.14 -10.09
CA TRP A 271 -5.37 -21.03 -9.06
C TRP A 271 -5.55 -19.81 -8.14
N LYS A 272 -6.35 -18.83 -8.56
CA LYS A 272 -6.65 -17.61 -7.80
C LYS A 272 -7.67 -17.85 -6.69
N LEU A 273 -7.27 -18.64 -5.68
CA LEU A 273 -8.13 -19.03 -4.57
C LEU A 273 -8.02 -18.05 -3.39
N GLY A 274 -9.14 -17.81 -2.71
CA GLY A 274 -9.21 -17.08 -1.45
C GLY A 274 -8.93 -17.97 -0.23
N GLY A 275 -8.96 -17.37 0.97
CA GLY A 275 -8.66 -18.09 2.22
C GLY A 275 -9.62 -19.25 2.55
N LYS A 276 -10.81 -19.28 1.93
CA LYS A 276 -11.79 -20.38 2.06
C LYS A 276 -11.74 -21.37 0.88
N GLY A 277 -10.73 -21.28 0.02
CA GLY A 277 -10.60 -22.14 -1.17
C GLY A 277 -11.54 -21.77 -2.32
N ASN A 278 -12.34 -20.70 -2.21
CA ASN A 278 -13.20 -20.23 -3.27
C ASN A 278 -12.40 -19.48 -4.35
N LEU A 279 -12.80 -19.63 -5.62
CA LEU A 279 -12.21 -18.87 -6.72
C LEU A 279 -12.55 -17.37 -6.58
N ILE A 280 -11.55 -16.52 -6.78
CA ILE A 280 -11.73 -15.06 -6.80
C ILE A 280 -11.68 -14.59 -8.26
N ALA A 281 -12.84 -14.28 -8.84
CA ALA A 281 -13.03 -14.03 -10.26
C ALA A 281 -12.77 -12.57 -10.74
N ASP A 282 -12.15 -11.73 -9.92
CA ASP A 282 -11.79 -10.36 -10.29
C ASP A 282 -10.41 -9.94 -9.74
N TRP A 283 -9.91 -8.78 -10.16
CA TRP A 283 -8.64 -8.21 -9.70
C TRP A 283 -8.79 -6.98 -8.83
N ALA A 284 -9.93 -6.81 -8.15
CA ALA A 284 -10.23 -5.66 -7.30
C ALA A 284 -9.46 -5.72 -5.98
N ILE A 285 -8.12 -5.67 -6.08
CA ILE A 285 -7.17 -5.81 -4.97
C ILE A 285 -6.47 -4.46 -4.81
N PRO A 286 -6.84 -3.65 -3.80
CA PRO A 286 -6.32 -2.30 -3.63
C PRO A 286 -4.79 -2.21 -3.65
N LYS A 287 -4.09 -3.15 -2.99
CA LYS A 287 -2.62 -3.14 -2.93
C LYS A 287 -1.96 -3.40 -4.28
N ILE A 288 -2.58 -4.21 -5.15
CA ILE A 288 -2.10 -4.45 -6.52
C ILE A 288 -2.43 -3.25 -7.40
N HIS A 289 -3.63 -2.66 -7.25
CA HIS A 289 -3.99 -1.44 -7.96
C HIS A 289 -2.99 -0.30 -7.69
N VAL A 290 -2.61 -0.11 -6.42
CA VAL A 290 -1.70 0.97 -6.03
C VAL A 290 -0.29 0.82 -6.61
N MET A 291 0.13 -0.39 -7.00
CA MET A 291 1.37 -0.56 -7.75
C MET A 291 1.37 0.16 -9.11
N GLY A 292 0.18 0.38 -9.70
CA GLY A 292 0.03 1.17 -10.92
C GLY A 292 0.47 2.63 -10.76
N HIS A 293 0.39 3.19 -9.55
CA HIS A 293 0.77 4.58 -9.27
C HIS A 293 2.28 4.76 -9.02
N ALA A 294 3.05 3.69 -8.89
CA ALA A 294 4.48 3.79 -8.54
C ALA A 294 5.29 4.69 -9.49
N PRO A 295 5.15 4.60 -10.84
CA PRO A 295 5.88 5.48 -11.76
C PRO A 295 5.63 6.97 -11.48
N ASP A 296 4.38 7.34 -11.22
CA ASP A 296 3.99 8.74 -11.04
C ASP A 296 4.46 9.25 -9.68
N HIS A 297 4.38 8.41 -8.63
CA HIS A 297 4.98 8.72 -7.33
C HIS A 297 6.49 8.87 -7.41
N ILE A 298 7.19 8.01 -8.16
CA ILE A 298 8.64 8.10 -8.35
C ILE A 298 9.02 9.44 -9.00
N GLN A 299 8.26 9.86 -10.03
CA GLN A 299 8.50 11.13 -10.71
C GLN A 299 8.22 12.34 -9.81
N GLN A 300 7.17 12.29 -8.99
CA GLN A 300 6.75 13.41 -8.15
C GLN A 300 7.55 13.53 -6.84
N LYS A 301 8.02 12.41 -6.29
CA LYS A 301 8.54 12.32 -4.91
C LYS A 301 9.93 11.73 -4.79
N GLY A 302 10.52 11.28 -5.89
CA GLY A 302 11.78 10.55 -5.90
C GLY A 302 11.60 9.05 -5.61
N SER A 303 12.71 8.35 -5.41
CA SER A 303 12.73 6.91 -5.18
C SER A 303 11.91 6.49 -3.96
N MET A 304 11.26 5.32 -4.05
CA MET A 304 10.33 4.86 -3.02
C MET A 304 10.99 4.41 -1.71
N ASP A 305 12.31 4.28 -1.69
CA ASP A 305 13.08 4.04 -0.47
C ASP A 305 13.03 5.24 0.50
N ASN A 306 12.86 6.47 -0.01
CA ASN A 306 12.79 7.70 0.79
C ASN A 306 11.54 7.82 1.69
N PHE A 307 10.50 7.04 1.40
CA PHE A 307 9.21 7.14 2.11
C PHE A 307 8.62 5.78 2.47
N ASN A 308 9.46 4.74 2.52
CA ASN A 308 9.06 3.45 3.06
C ASN A 308 8.84 3.53 4.58
N THR A 309 7.93 2.71 5.10
CA THR A 309 7.66 2.69 6.55
C THR A 309 8.70 1.87 7.34
N GLU A 310 9.70 1.27 6.69
CA GLU A 310 10.69 0.39 7.35
C GLU A 310 11.54 1.11 8.38
N THR A 311 11.97 2.33 8.07
CA THR A 311 12.76 3.14 9.00
C THR A 311 11.96 3.45 10.25
N MET A 312 10.69 3.84 10.10
CA MET A 312 9.79 4.11 11.21
C MET A 312 9.45 2.85 12.01
N GLU A 313 9.22 1.70 11.35
CA GLU A 313 8.98 0.42 12.03
C GLU A 313 10.21 -0.03 12.82
N ARG A 314 11.42 0.17 12.28
CA ARG A 314 12.67 -0.12 12.98
C ARG A 314 12.84 0.76 14.21
N LEU A 315 12.51 2.05 14.12
CA LEU A 315 12.54 2.98 15.26
C LEU A 315 11.46 2.67 16.30
N HIS A 316 10.32 2.11 15.88
CA HIS A 316 9.25 1.71 16.80
C HIS A 316 9.68 0.58 17.76
N ILE A 317 10.70 -0.22 17.40
CA ILE A 317 11.25 -1.25 18.28
C ILE A 317 11.89 -0.64 19.54
N PRO A 318 12.97 0.16 19.45
CA PRO A 318 13.59 0.74 20.63
C PRO A 318 12.71 1.79 21.31
N VAL A 319 11.99 2.62 20.54
CA VAL A 319 11.24 3.75 21.11
C VAL A 319 9.99 3.29 21.86
N PHE A 320 9.24 2.32 21.31
CA PHE A 320 7.95 1.93 21.88
C PHE A 320 7.93 0.50 22.39
N LYS A 321 8.40 -0.49 21.63
CA LYS A 321 8.29 -1.91 22.04
C LYS A 321 9.19 -2.23 23.23
N GLU A 322 10.40 -1.73 23.26
CA GLU A 322 11.33 -1.92 24.39
C GLU A 322 10.88 -1.13 25.62
N GLY A 323 10.50 0.14 25.45
CA GLY A 323 9.90 0.95 26.52
C GLY A 323 8.64 0.32 27.12
N TYR A 324 7.74 -0.20 26.28
CA TYR A 324 6.55 -0.94 26.71
C TYR A 324 6.91 -2.24 27.46
N LYS A 325 7.87 -3.02 26.95
CA LYS A 325 8.35 -4.23 27.64
C LYS A 325 8.93 -3.92 29.02
N GLY A 326 9.61 -2.79 29.17
CA GLY A 326 10.18 -2.29 30.42
C GLY A 326 9.18 -1.55 31.32
N SER A 327 7.95 -1.29 30.85
CA SER A 327 6.89 -0.64 31.61
C SER A 327 6.13 -1.61 32.53
N ASN A 328 5.37 -1.04 33.48
CA ASN A 328 4.68 -1.79 34.53
C ASN A 328 3.38 -2.49 34.10
N ARG A 329 2.99 -2.49 32.82
CA ARG A 329 1.76 -3.21 32.43
C ARG A 329 0.49 -2.37 32.27
N LYS A 330 0.48 -1.13 32.80
CA LYS A 330 -0.75 -0.43 33.21
C LYS A 330 -0.83 1.00 32.69
N GLY A 331 -2.03 1.41 32.25
CA GLY A 331 -2.38 2.81 32.01
C GLY A 331 -1.96 3.41 30.67
N TYR A 332 -1.64 2.60 29.67
CA TYR A 332 -1.38 3.07 28.31
C TYR A 332 -2.69 3.16 27.51
N LEU A 333 -2.81 4.27 26.76
CA LEU A 333 -3.95 4.66 25.91
C LEU A 333 -4.16 3.73 24.72
#